data_AF-A0A8T2P873-F1
#
_entry.id   AF-A0A8T2P873-F1
#
_cell.length_a   1.000
_cell.length_b   1.000
_cell.length_c   1.000
_cell.angle_alpha   90.00
_cell.angle_beta   90.00
_cell.angle_gamma   90.00
#
_symmetry.space_group_name_H-M   'P 1'
#
loop_
_entity.id
_entity.type
_entity.pdbx_description
1 polymer ?
#
loop_
_entity_poly.entity_id
_entity_poly.type
_entity_poly.pdbx_seq_one_letter_code
_entity_poly.pdbx_strand_id
1 'polypeptide(L)'
;MTGTHGPCRCLVPLRPPRKTCVRGKRETNVGRSLVRCDMMPGQLPDPSLTAGSLPSLGPLAGIPATTLTDQLKFADLQALGGMEEDEERRKRRREKNKVAAARCRNKKKERTDFLQRESERLEVLNSDLKAQIEELKQERQQLIVMLNRHRPTCIVRTDSVKTPESEANPLLEQLEAK
;
A
#
# COMPACT_ATOMS: atom_id res chain seq x y z
N MET A 1 -15.57 40.04 -40.69
CA MET A 1 -14.20 40.56 -40.53
C MET A 1 -13.46 39.68 -39.53
N THR A 2 -12.61 38.81 -40.10
CA THR A 2 -11.32 38.30 -39.58
C THR A 2 -11.29 37.59 -38.23
N GLY A 3 -11.47 36.26 -38.26
CA GLY A 3 -10.93 35.34 -37.25
C GLY A 3 -9.43 35.14 -37.48
N THR A 4 -8.62 35.41 -36.47
CA THR A 4 -7.18 35.18 -36.47
C THR A 4 -6.87 33.83 -35.81
N HIS A 5 -6.56 32.83 -36.63
CA HIS A 5 -5.96 31.58 -36.16
C HIS A 5 -4.48 31.83 -35.83
N GLY A 6 -4.12 31.78 -34.55
CA GLY A 6 -2.72 31.78 -34.09
C GLY A 6 -2.11 30.36 -34.17
N PRO A 7 -0.80 30.23 -34.42
CA PRO A 7 -0.17 28.93 -34.63
C PRO A 7 -0.02 28.16 -33.32
N CYS A 8 -0.40 26.87 -33.33
CA CYS A 8 -0.13 25.92 -32.26
C CYS A 8 1.39 25.78 -32.07
N ARG A 9 1.92 26.38 -31.00
CA ARG A 9 3.29 26.10 -30.54
C ARG A 9 3.31 24.72 -29.89
N CYS A 10 3.90 23.75 -30.57
CA CYS A 10 4.27 22.47 -30.00
C CYS A 10 5.33 22.71 -28.90
N LEU A 11 4.93 22.70 -27.63
CA LEU A 11 5.88 22.66 -26.53
C LEU A 11 6.58 21.28 -26.52
N VAL A 12 7.88 21.30 -26.80
CA VAL A 12 8.79 20.16 -26.62
C VAL A 12 8.74 19.72 -25.14
N PRO A 13 8.63 18.42 -24.81
CA PRO A 13 8.76 17.98 -23.44
C PRO A 13 10.24 18.06 -22.99
N LEU A 14 10.51 19.00 -22.08
CA LEU A 14 11.77 19.06 -21.33
C LEU A 14 11.96 17.76 -20.55
N ARG A 15 13.09 17.07 -20.79
CA ARG A 15 13.51 15.88 -20.02
C ARG A 15 13.60 16.22 -18.52
N PRO A 16 13.09 15.36 -17.59
CA PRO A 16 13.29 15.58 -16.17
C PRO A 16 14.73 15.19 -15.76
N PRO A 17 15.32 15.86 -14.75
CA PRO A 17 16.68 15.60 -14.32
C PRO A 17 16.77 14.30 -13.49
N ARG A 18 17.94 13.66 -13.56
CA ARG A 18 18.31 12.45 -12.81
C ARG A 18 18.11 12.67 -11.30
N LYS A 19 17.23 11.89 -10.66
CA LYS A 19 17.09 11.87 -9.20
C LYS A 19 18.19 11.01 -8.59
N THR A 20 19.08 11.63 -7.82
CA THR A 20 19.90 10.92 -6.84
C THR A 20 18.98 10.33 -5.77
N CYS A 21 19.09 9.02 -5.53
CA CYS A 21 18.25 8.32 -4.57
C CYS A 21 18.82 8.53 -3.15
N VAL A 22 18.40 9.59 -2.47
CA VAL A 22 18.58 9.70 -1.01
C VAL A 22 17.46 8.91 -0.34
N ARG A 23 17.82 7.97 0.54
CA ARG A 23 16.89 7.15 1.33
C ARG A 23 16.01 8.03 2.20
N GLY A 24 14.75 8.22 1.81
CA GLY A 24 13.71 8.84 2.61
C GLY A 24 12.53 7.88 2.81
N LYS A 25 12.18 7.63 4.08
CA LYS A 25 10.93 6.99 4.50
C LYS A 25 9.76 7.61 3.73
N ARG A 26 8.99 6.81 2.99
CA ARG A 26 7.70 7.24 2.45
C ARG A 26 6.60 6.63 3.30
N GLU A 27 6.02 7.47 4.14
CA GLU A 27 4.63 7.33 4.54
C GLU A 27 3.78 7.62 3.30
N THR A 28 2.96 6.66 2.91
CA THR A 28 1.93 6.87 1.90
C THR A 28 0.59 6.62 2.57
N ASN A 29 -0.07 7.74 2.88
CA ASN A 29 -1.50 7.80 2.98
C ASN A 29 -2.09 7.86 1.55
N VAL A 30 -3.40 7.68 1.48
CA VAL A 30 -4.30 7.72 0.30
C VAL A 30 -4.60 6.35 -0.31
N GLY A 31 -5.89 6.05 -0.24
CA GLY A 31 -6.51 4.75 -0.49
C GLY A 31 -6.27 4.19 -1.88
N ARG A 32 -6.37 2.87 -1.96
CA ARG A 32 -6.52 2.17 -3.21
C ARG A 32 -7.56 1.09 -3.03
N SER A 33 -8.64 1.24 -3.78
CA SER A 33 -9.65 0.22 -3.98
C SER A 33 -8.97 -1.08 -4.39
N LEU A 34 -9.57 -2.18 -3.94
CA LEU A 34 -9.18 -3.54 -4.25
C LEU A 34 -9.47 -3.81 -5.74
N VAL A 35 -8.65 -3.28 -6.64
CA VAL A 35 -8.64 -3.74 -8.03
C VAL A 35 -7.91 -5.07 -8.03
N ARG A 36 -8.70 -6.13 -8.15
CA ARG A 36 -8.29 -7.50 -8.47
C ARG A 36 -7.30 -7.41 -9.63
N CYS A 37 -6.03 -7.73 -9.39
CA CYS A 37 -5.09 -7.92 -10.48
C CYS A 37 -5.35 -9.31 -11.07
N ASP A 38 -6.21 -9.38 -12.08
CA ASP A 38 -6.26 -10.54 -12.97
C ASP A 38 -4.86 -10.71 -13.61
N MET A 39 -4.21 -11.82 -13.28
CA MET A 39 -2.92 -12.20 -13.82
C MET A 39 -3.15 -12.73 -15.24
N MET A 40 -2.67 -12.01 -16.26
CA MET A 40 -2.57 -12.58 -17.60
C MET A 40 -1.47 -13.66 -17.61
N PRO A 41 -1.70 -14.86 -18.17
CA PRO A 41 -0.63 -15.83 -18.37
C PRO A 41 0.24 -15.36 -19.54
N GLY A 42 1.38 -14.75 -19.22
CA GLY A 42 2.41 -14.44 -20.21
C GLY A 42 3.19 -15.70 -20.57
N GLN A 43 3.05 -16.15 -21.81
CA GLN A 43 3.83 -17.20 -22.44
C GLN A 43 5.34 -16.92 -22.28
N LEU A 44 6.10 -17.84 -21.67
CA LEU A 44 7.56 -17.81 -21.71
C LEU A 44 8.01 -18.17 -23.13
N PRO A 45 8.88 -17.38 -23.80
CA PRO A 45 9.47 -17.82 -25.05
C PRO A 45 10.51 -18.90 -24.75
N ASP A 46 10.48 -19.98 -25.56
CA ASP A 46 11.42 -21.09 -25.43
C ASP A 46 12.88 -20.64 -25.59
N PRO A 47 13.82 -21.22 -24.82
CA PRO A 47 15.23 -20.96 -25.00
C PRO A 47 15.71 -21.65 -26.28
N SER A 48 15.99 -20.86 -27.32
CA SER A 48 16.73 -21.35 -28.48
C SER A 48 18.14 -21.74 -28.03
N LEU A 49 18.38 -23.05 -28.01
CA LEU A 49 19.70 -23.62 -27.82
C LEU A 49 20.54 -23.30 -29.06
N THR A 50 21.38 -22.27 -28.98
CA THR A 50 22.51 -22.17 -29.91
C THR A 50 23.58 -23.15 -29.42
N ALA A 51 23.73 -24.24 -30.18
CA ALA A 51 24.77 -25.22 -29.96
C ALA A 51 26.13 -24.60 -30.28
N GLY A 52 27.07 -24.77 -29.35
CA GLY A 52 28.47 -25.09 -29.67
C GLY A 52 29.32 -24.00 -30.32
N SER A 53 30.13 -23.33 -29.50
CA SER A 53 31.54 -23.10 -29.83
C SER A 53 32.35 -23.12 -28.54
N LEU A 54 32.82 -24.32 -28.19
CA LEU A 54 33.89 -24.51 -27.22
C LEU A 54 35.16 -23.87 -27.79
N PRO A 55 35.90 -23.03 -27.04
CA PRO A 55 37.25 -22.67 -27.44
C PRO A 55 38.08 -23.95 -27.48
N SER A 56 38.75 -24.18 -28.61
CA SER A 56 39.65 -25.32 -28.79
C SER A 56 40.72 -25.28 -27.69
N LEU A 57 40.67 -26.26 -26.78
CA LEU A 57 41.79 -26.57 -25.90
C LEU A 57 42.97 -26.97 -26.78
N GLY A 58 43.97 -26.10 -26.86
CA GLY A 58 45.23 -26.40 -27.53
C GLY A 58 45.97 -27.54 -26.80
N PRO A 59 46.85 -28.30 -27.50
CA PRO A 59 47.55 -29.41 -26.88
C PRO A 59 48.58 -28.90 -25.87
N LEU A 60 48.37 -29.18 -24.57
CA LEU A 60 49.41 -29.07 -23.56
C LEU A 60 50.40 -30.23 -23.74
N ALA A 61 51.31 -30.08 -24.69
CA ALA A 61 52.48 -30.93 -24.83
C ALA A 61 53.64 -30.28 -24.05
N GLY A 62 54.06 -30.89 -22.94
CA GLY A 62 55.35 -30.53 -22.30
C GLY A 62 55.40 -30.47 -20.77
N ILE A 63 54.40 -30.96 -20.03
CA ILE A 63 54.44 -30.99 -18.56
C ILE A 63 54.48 -32.44 -18.09
N PRO A 64 55.46 -32.89 -17.26
CA PRO A 64 55.48 -34.26 -16.77
C PRO A 64 54.21 -34.56 -15.98
N ALA A 65 53.59 -35.72 -16.24
CA ALA A 65 52.27 -36.10 -15.70
C ALA A 65 52.16 -36.05 -14.17
N THR A 66 53.29 -36.00 -13.46
CA THR A 66 53.37 -35.91 -12.00
C THR A 66 53.20 -34.47 -11.46
N THR A 67 53.56 -33.42 -12.21
CA THR A 67 53.42 -32.01 -11.76
C THR A 67 52.06 -31.38 -12.10
N LEU A 68 51.30 -31.95 -13.04
CA LEU A 68 49.97 -31.48 -13.39
C LEU A 68 48.94 -31.87 -12.30
N THR A 69 49.05 -33.07 -11.76
CA THR A 69 48.19 -33.56 -10.66
C THR A 69 48.38 -32.78 -9.35
N ASP A 70 49.59 -32.32 -9.03
CA ASP A 70 49.83 -31.56 -7.80
C ASP A 70 49.43 -30.09 -7.93
N GLN A 71 49.53 -29.49 -9.11
CA GLN A 71 49.01 -28.13 -9.37
C GLN A 71 47.47 -28.09 -9.31
N LEU A 72 46.78 -29.13 -9.79
CA LEU A 72 45.33 -29.25 -9.68
C LEU A 72 44.89 -29.44 -8.23
N LYS A 73 45.57 -30.30 -7.45
CA LYS A 73 45.26 -30.49 -6.02
C LYS A 73 45.41 -29.21 -5.20
N PHE A 74 46.41 -28.38 -5.49
CA PHE A 74 46.62 -27.11 -4.80
C PHE A 74 45.53 -26.08 -5.14
N ALA A 75 45.10 -26.04 -6.40
CA ALA A 75 43.98 -25.21 -6.85
C ALA A 75 42.64 -25.67 -6.22
N ASP A 76 42.40 -26.97 -6.08
CA ASP A 76 41.20 -27.52 -5.44
C ASP A 76 41.15 -27.23 -3.93
N LEU A 77 42.29 -27.32 -3.23
CA LEU A 77 42.39 -26.94 -1.80
C LEU A 77 42.16 -25.44 -1.60
N GLN A 78 42.70 -24.60 -2.48
CA GLN A 78 42.52 -23.15 -2.43
C GLN A 78 41.09 -22.74 -2.83
N ALA A 79 40.48 -23.46 -3.77
CA ALA A 79 39.08 -23.31 -4.13
C ALA A 79 38.15 -23.72 -2.98
N LEU A 80 38.44 -24.80 -2.26
CA LEU A 80 37.65 -25.23 -1.09
C LEU A 80 37.66 -24.17 0.02
N GLY A 81 38.80 -23.57 0.33
CA GLY A 81 38.90 -22.47 1.30
C GLY A 81 38.10 -21.23 0.88
N GLY A 82 38.17 -20.85 -0.41
CA GLY A 82 37.34 -19.76 -0.95
C GLY A 82 35.84 -20.09 -1.00
N MET A 83 35.49 -21.35 -1.26
CA MET A 83 34.11 -21.84 -1.29
C MET A 83 33.46 -21.82 0.09
N GLU A 84 34.21 -22.13 1.15
CA GLU A 84 33.74 -22.08 2.54
C GLU A 84 33.46 -20.64 2.98
N GLU A 85 34.37 -19.70 2.71
CA GLU A 85 34.17 -18.27 2.96
C GLU A 85 32.97 -17.69 2.16
N ASP A 86 32.81 -18.10 0.90
CA ASP A 86 31.68 -17.70 0.07
C ASP A 86 30.35 -18.33 0.54
N GLU A 87 30.39 -19.54 1.08
CA GLU A 87 29.24 -20.20 1.68
C GLU A 87 28.79 -19.49 2.96
N GLU A 88 29.72 -19.10 3.83
CA GLU A 88 29.41 -18.27 4.98
C GLU A 88 28.80 -16.93 4.58
N ARG A 89 29.38 -16.27 3.57
CA ARG A 89 28.85 -15.01 3.04
C ARG A 89 27.43 -15.19 2.50
N ARG A 90 27.17 -16.29 1.78
CA ARG A 90 25.81 -16.66 1.30
C ARG A 90 24.86 -16.92 2.47
N LYS A 91 25.29 -17.62 3.53
CA LYS A 91 24.50 -17.87 4.74
C LYS A 91 24.11 -16.56 5.43
N ARG A 92 25.06 -15.65 5.67
CA ARG A 92 24.80 -14.32 6.26
C ARG A 92 23.82 -13.50 5.42
N ARG A 93 23.89 -13.56 4.08
CA ARG A 93 22.93 -12.90 3.19
C ARG A 93 21.52 -13.50 3.31
N ARG A 94 21.40 -14.82 3.32
CA ARG A 94 20.11 -15.53 3.50
C ARG A 94 19.48 -15.20 4.84
N GLU A 95 20.27 -15.17 5.91
CA GLU A 95 19.78 -14.82 7.24
C GLU A 95 19.29 -13.37 7.32
N LYS A 96 20.05 -12.41 6.76
CA LYS A 96 19.60 -11.02 6.64
C LYS A 96 18.32 -10.90 5.82
N ASN A 97 18.20 -11.62 4.70
CA ASN A 97 16.99 -11.63 3.89
C ASN A 97 15.81 -12.26 4.64
N LYS A 98 16.02 -13.35 5.39
CA LYS A 98 15.01 -13.99 6.25
C LYS A 98 14.45 -13.01 7.27
N VAL A 99 15.32 -12.27 7.97
CA VAL A 99 14.90 -11.24 8.93
C VAL A 99 14.19 -10.08 8.22
N ALA A 100 14.70 -9.61 7.08
CA ALA A 100 14.07 -8.54 6.32
C ALA A 100 12.67 -8.92 5.81
N ALA A 101 12.50 -10.15 5.31
CA ALA A 101 11.23 -10.69 4.85
C ALA A 101 10.24 -10.82 6.03
N ALA A 102 10.69 -11.32 7.18
CA ALA A 102 9.87 -11.38 8.39
C ALA A 102 9.43 -9.99 8.84
N ARG A 103 10.34 -9.01 8.89
CA ARG A 103 10.01 -7.62 9.24
C ARG A 103 9.04 -6.99 8.23
N CYS A 104 9.19 -7.27 6.94
CA CYS A 104 8.27 -6.80 5.91
C CYS A 104 6.85 -7.34 6.11
N ARG A 105 6.74 -8.66 6.35
CA ARG A 105 5.46 -9.32 6.67
C ARG A 105 4.84 -8.76 7.95
N ASN A 106 5.62 -8.63 9.02
CA ASN A 106 5.14 -8.09 10.30
C ASN A 106 4.69 -6.64 10.16
N LYS A 107 5.46 -5.79 9.47
CA LYS A 107 5.07 -4.39 9.25
C LYS A 107 3.78 -4.27 8.43
N LYS A 108 3.59 -5.15 7.44
CA LYS A 108 2.33 -5.22 6.69
C LYS A 108 1.17 -5.63 7.59
N LYS A 109 1.37 -6.66 8.44
CA LYS A 109 0.39 -7.13 9.41
C LYS A 109 0.03 -6.06 10.45
N GLU A 110 1.02 -5.44 11.08
CA GLU A 110 0.80 -4.36 12.06
C GLU A 110 0.01 -3.19 11.45
N ARG A 111 0.29 -2.84 10.18
CA ARG A 111 -0.46 -1.80 9.48
C ARG A 111 -1.92 -2.22 9.24
N THR A 112 -2.18 -3.46 8.84
CA THR A 112 -3.56 -3.94 8.67
C THR A 112 -4.28 -4.02 10.01
N ASP A 113 -3.62 -4.53 11.03
CA ASP A 113 -4.19 -4.68 12.37
C ASP A 113 -4.46 -3.31 13.03
N PHE A 114 -3.66 -2.28 12.72
CA PHE A 114 -3.93 -0.91 13.15
C PHE A 114 -5.17 -0.32 12.48
N LEU A 115 -5.26 -0.43 11.15
CA LEU A 115 -6.41 0.10 10.41
C LEU A 115 -7.71 -0.61 10.81
N GLN A 116 -7.66 -1.92 11.02
CA GLN A 116 -8.81 -2.71 11.47
C GLN A 116 -9.30 -2.24 12.84
N ARG A 117 -8.40 -2.13 13.82
CA ARG A 117 -8.75 -1.64 15.17
C ARG A 117 -9.27 -0.21 15.15
N GLU A 118 -8.72 0.65 14.31
CA GLU A 118 -9.23 2.02 14.19
C GLU A 118 -10.62 2.06 13.54
N SER A 119 -10.91 1.19 12.55
CA SER A 119 -12.26 1.04 12.00
C SER A 119 -13.25 0.62 13.07
N GLU A 120 -12.94 -0.44 13.82
CA GLU A 120 -13.78 -0.94 14.91
C GLU A 120 -14.02 0.12 15.98
N ARG A 121 -12.97 0.86 16.37
CA ARG A 121 -13.08 1.97 17.32
C ARG A 121 -14.02 3.06 16.82
N LEU A 122 -13.89 3.46 15.55
CA LEU A 122 -14.74 4.48 14.94
C LEU A 122 -16.18 3.99 14.78
N GLU A 123 -16.41 2.72 14.48
CA GLU A 123 -17.74 2.12 14.40
C GLU A 123 -18.47 2.17 15.74
N VAL A 124 -17.78 1.79 16.83
CA VAL A 124 -18.33 1.89 18.20
C VAL A 124 -18.69 3.34 18.51
N LEU A 125 -17.74 4.28 18.34
CA LEU A 125 -17.99 5.70 18.58
C LEU A 125 -19.12 6.26 17.72
N ASN A 126 -19.25 5.82 16.47
CA ASN A 126 -20.34 6.23 15.59
C ASN A 126 -21.68 5.75 16.13
N SER A 127 -21.76 4.50 16.58
CA SER A 127 -22.99 3.94 17.16
C SER A 127 -23.38 4.63 18.46
N ASP A 128 -22.41 4.95 19.33
CA ASP A 128 -22.65 5.66 20.59
C ASP A 128 -23.17 7.09 20.34
N LEU A 129 -22.55 7.82 19.40
CA LEU A 129 -22.99 9.16 19.04
C LEU A 129 -24.38 9.15 18.40
N LYS A 130 -24.68 8.16 17.55
CA LYS A 130 -26.04 7.99 16.99
C LYS A 130 -27.06 7.73 18.09
N ALA A 131 -26.74 6.89 19.07
CA ALA A 131 -27.62 6.63 20.21
C ALA A 131 -27.90 7.91 21.03
N GLN A 132 -26.88 8.71 21.32
CA GLN A 132 -27.03 10.00 22.01
C GLN A 132 -27.88 11.00 21.21
N ILE A 133 -27.71 11.05 19.88
CA ILE A 133 -28.54 11.89 19.01
C ILE A 133 -30.01 11.47 19.12
N GLU A 134 -30.32 10.18 19.08
CA GLU A 134 -31.69 9.69 19.18
C GLU A 134 -32.30 9.93 20.57
N GLU A 135 -31.53 9.75 21.64
CA GLU A 135 -31.95 10.08 23.00
C GLU A 135 -32.33 11.56 23.14
N LEU A 136 -31.45 12.47 22.69
CA LEU A 136 -31.71 13.91 22.73
C LEU A 136 -32.90 14.33 21.85
N LYS A 137 -33.08 13.69 20.69
CA LYS A 137 -34.26 13.90 19.84
C LYS A 137 -35.54 13.49 20.56
N GLN A 138 -35.54 12.36 21.27
CA GLN A 138 -36.68 11.89 22.04
C GLN A 138 -37.01 12.84 23.19
N GLU A 139 -36.01 13.29 23.96
CA GLU A 139 -36.18 14.27 25.03
C GLU A 139 -36.78 15.58 24.49
N ARG A 140 -36.23 16.11 23.39
CA ARG A 140 -36.79 17.28 22.71
C ARG A 140 -38.25 17.07 22.34
N GLN A 141 -38.59 15.93 21.75
CA GLN A 141 -39.97 15.64 21.36
C GLN A 141 -40.91 15.56 22.57
N GLN A 142 -40.48 14.95 23.67
CA GLN A 142 -41.25 14.89 24.91
C GLN A 142 -41.52 16.30 25.47
N LEU A 143 -40.49 17.16 25.51
CA LEU A 143 -40.64 18.54 25.95
C LEU A 143 -41.59 19.33 25.05
N ILE A 144 -41.52 19.16 23.73
CA ILE A 144 -42.45 19.78 22.78
C ILE A 144 -43.89 19.35 23.05
N VAL A 145 -44.13 18.05 23.28
CA VAL A 145 -45.46 17.53 23.61
C VAL A 145 -45.98 18.15 24.92
N MET A 146 -45.14 18.23 25.94
CA MET A 146 -45.50 18.87 27.22
C MET A 146 -45.88 20.34 27.03
N LEU A 147 -45.09 21.10 26.26
CA LEU A 147 -45.37 22.51 25.97
C LEU A 147 -46.66 22.67 25.16
N ASN A 148 -46.89 21.83 24.15
CA ASN A 148 -48.09 21.86 23.34
C ASN A 148 -49.36 21.56 24.15
N ARG A 149 -49.30 20.64 25.11
CA ARG A 149 -50.40 20.37 26.05
C ARG A 149 -50.70 21.54 26.97
N HIS A 150 -49.67 22.26 27.43
CA HIS A 150 -49.83 23.42 28.31
C HIS A 150 -50.39 24.65 27.56
N ARG A 151 -50.00 24.85 26.31
CA ARG A 151 -50.32 26.01 25.48
C ARG A 151 -51.80 26.48 25.49
N PRO A 152 -52.83 25.62 25.35
CA PRO A 152 -54.22 26.06 25.40
C PRO A 152 -54.67 26.63 26.76
N THR A 153 -53.95 26.30 27.83
CA THR A 153 -54.22 26.77 29.20
C THR A 153 -53.34 27.94 29.63
N CYS A 154 -52.35 28.31 28.80
CA CYS A 154 -51.40 29.36 29.13
C CYS A 154 -52.01 30.76 28.97
N ILE A 155 -51.89 31.58 30.01
CA ILE A 155 -52.38 32.98 30.05
C ILE A 155 -51.52 33.88 29.15
N VAL A 156 -50.23 33.57 29.00
CA VAL A 156 -49.28 34.27 28.13
C VAL A 156 -49.33 33.60 26.75
N ARG A 157 -50.33 33.93 25.94
CA ARG A 157 -50.47 33.37 24.58
C ARG A 157 -49.44 34.01 23.66
N THR A 158 -48.29 33.37 23.50
CA THR A 158 -47.33 33.69 22.43
C THR A 158 -47.47 32.66 21.32
N ASP A 159 -47.89 33.11 20.15
CA ASP A 159 -48.36 32.25 19.05
C ASP A 159 -47.21 31.64 18.22
N SER A 160 -45.94 31.90 18.60
CA SER A 160 -44.81 31.76 17.67
C SER A 160 -43.97 30.49 17.71
N VAL A 161 -44.30 29.45 18.48
CA VAL A 161 -43.60 28.15 18.34
C VAL A 161 -44.41 27.25 17.40
N LYS A 162 -44.31 27.49 16.09
CA LYS A 162 -44.51 26.44 15.09
C LYS A 162 -43.12 25.84 14.88
N THR A 163 -42.82 24.72 15.52
CA THR A 163 -41.60 23.96 15.20
C THR A 163 -41.83 23.27 13.85
N PRO A 164 -41.18 23.68 12.76
CA PRO A 164 -41.17 22.85 11.55
C PRO A 164 -40.43 21.56 11.89
N GLU A 165 -41.08 20.43 11.64
CA GLU A 165 -40.59 19.07 11.90
C GLU A 165 -39.47 18.61 10.95
N SER A 166 -38.66 19.51 10.40
CA SER A 166 -37.69 19.17 9.37
C SER A 166 -36.36 19.87 9.57
N GLU A 167 -35.64 19.45 10.60
CA GLU A 167 -34.18 19.42 10.50
C GLU A 167 -33.80 17.95 10.25
N ALA A 168 -34.08 17.48 9.03
CA ALA A 168 -33.28 16.44 8.44
C ALA A 168 -31.85 16.98 8.47
N ASN A 169 -31.04 16.51 9.42
CA ASN A 169 -29.63 16.86 9.49
C ASN A 169 -29.02 16.26 8.21
N PRO A 170 -28.66 17.08 7.18
CA PRO A 170 -28.38 16.56 5.85
C PRO A 170 -27.19 15.59 5.82
N LEU A 171 -26.36 15.65 6.86
CA LEU A 171 -25.22 14.77 7.10
C LEU A 171 -25.60 13.39 7.64
N LEU A 172 -26.70 13.26 8.38
CA LEU A 172 -27.14 11.97 8.93
C LEU A 172 -27.80 11.11 7.85
N GLU A 173 -28.61 11.74 6.99
CA GLU A 173 -29.28 11.08 5.86
C GLU A 173 -28.28 10.59 4.80
N GLN A 174 -27.16 11.30 4.61
CA GLN A 174 -26.07 10.87 3.74
C GLN A 174 -25.28 9.64 4.25
N LEU A 175 -25.36 9.35 5.55
CA LEU A 175 -24.70 8.18 6.15
C LEU A 175 -25.61 6.94 6.17
N GLU A 176 -26.93 7.12 6.10
CA GLU A 176 -27.91 6.03 6.01
C GLU A 176 -28.14 5.55 4.57
N ALA A 177 -27.85 6.39 3.57
CA ALA A 177 -28.04 6.09 2.15
C ALA A 177 -26.87 5.33 1.46
N LYS A 178 -26.00 4.64 2.22
CA LYS A 178 -24.82 3.95 1.68
C LYS A 178 -24.70 2.50 2.11
#